data_AF-A0A7W1PG09-F1
#
_entry.id   AF-A0A7W1PG09-F1
#
_cell.length_a   1.000
_cell.length_b   1.000
_cell.length_c   1.000
_cell.angle_alpha   90.00
_cell.angle_beta   90.00
_cell.angle_gamma   90.00
#
_symmetry.space_group_name_H-M   'P 1'
#
loop_
_entity.id
_entity.type
_entity.pdbx_description
1 polymer ?
#
loop_
_entity_poly.entity_id
_entity_poly.type
_entity_poly.pdbx_seq_one_letter_code
_entity_poly.pdbx_strand_id
1 'polypeptide(L)'
;MHTLGFLERKENVVLLGPPGVGKTHLAISLAIAAAESGRRVYYGTLGDLITSLEEASQAGRLLHRMKTLSFPSLLIVDEIGYLPISRTGAMLFFQLMSRRYEHASTVLTSNKGFEE
;
A
#
# COMPACT_ATOMS: atom_id res chain seq x y z
N MET A 1 -25.01 3.89 -0.30
CA MET A 1 -23.93 2.96 -0.71
C MET A 1 -22.71 3.80 -1.06
N HIS A 2 -21.57 3.62 -0.38
CA HIS A 2 -20.33 4.29 -0.75
C HIS A 2 -19.76 3.61 -2.00
N THR A 3 -19.73 4.31 -3.14
CA THR A 3 -19.23 3.74 -4.40
C THR A 3 -17.70 3.69 -4.40
N LEU A 4 -17.13 2.49 -4.28
CA LEU A 4 -15.69 2.23 -4.38
C LEU A 4 -15.20 2.23 -5.85
N GLY A 5 -15.67 3.18 -6.65
CA GLY A 5 -15.42 3.22 -8.11
C GLY A 5 -13.94 3.30 -8.48
N PHE A 6 -13.10 3.86 -7.60
CA PHE A 6 -11.65 3.90 -7.81
C PHE A 6 -11.02 2.49 -7.89
N LEU A 7 -11.59 1.50 -7.20
CA LEU A 7 -11.14 0.09 -7.27
C LEU A 7 -11.45 -0.58 -8.62
N GLU A 8 -12.46 -0.08 -9.33
CA GLU A 8 -12.82 -0.54 -10.67
C GLU A 8 -11.90 0.12 -11.71
N ARG A 9 -11.65 1.42 -11.54
CA ARG A 9 -10.73 2.20 -12.38
C ARG A 9 -9.25 1.94 -12.12
N LYS A 10 -8.90 1.15 -11.10
CA LYS A 10 -7.52 0.82 -10.69
C LYS A 10 -6.70 2.06 -10.30
N GLU A 11 -7.38 3.07 -9.78
CA GLU A 11 -6.74 4.31 -9.36
C GLU A 11 -6.07 4.14 -8.00
N ASN A 12 -4.92 4.80 -7.84
CA ASN A 12 -4.29 4.95 -6.54
C ASN A 12 -4.82 6.19 -5.84
N VAL A 13 -4.92 6.14 -4.51
CA VAL A 13 -5.33 7.27 -3.67
C VAL A 13 -4.17 7.62 -2.77
N VAL A 14 -3.81 8.90 -2.71
CA VAL A 14 -2.77 9.39 -1.80
C VAL A 14 -3.39 10.35 -0.79
N LEU A 15 -3.26 10.00 0.48
CA LEU A 15 -3.71 10.81 1.61
C LEU A 15 -2.49 11.49 2.22
N LEU A 16 -2.40 12.80 2.05
CA LEU A 16 -1.33 13.64 2.58
C LEU A 16 -1.85 14.59 3.65
N GLY A 17 -1.01 14.90 4.63
CA GLY A 17 -1.32 15.87 5.66
C GLY A 17 -0.59 15.60 6.97
N PRO A 18 -0.62 16.54 7.93
CA PRO A 18 0.11 16.42 9.18
C PRO A 18 -0.36 15.22 10.02
N PRO A 19 0.41 14.79 11.03
CA PRO A 19 -0.01 13.75 11.97
C PRO A 19 -1.36 14.11 12.63
N GLY A 20 -2.18 13.09 12.93
CA GLY A 20 -3.44 13.28 13.67
C GLY A 20 -4.67 13.72 12.85
N VAL A 21 -4.56 13.99 11.54
CA VAL A 21 -5.71 14.43 10.71
C VAL A 21 -6.58 13.30 10.15
N GLY A 22 -6.41 12.06 10.63
CA GLY A 22 -7.28 10.93 10.27
C GLY A 22 -6.95 10.21 8.95
N LYS A 23 -5.78 10.40 8.35
CA LYS A 23 -5.37 9.73 7.10
C LYS A 23 -5.48 8.20 7.18
N THR A 24 -4.86 7.59 8.20
CA THR A 24 -4.94 6.16 8.50
C THR A 24 -6.38 5.70 8.75
N HIS A 25 -7.16 6.50 9.50
CA HIS A 25 -8.56 6.19 9.77
C HIS A 25 -9.39 6.12 8.49
N LEU A 26 -9.19 7.08 7.57
CA LEU A 26 -9.85 7.09 6.27
C LEU A 26 -9.38 5.92 5.39
N ALA A 27 -8.08 5.63 5.35
CA ALA A 27 -7.54 4.50 4.61
C ALA A 27 -8.15 3.17 5.09
N ILE A 28 -8.18 2.93 6.40
CA ILE A 28 -8.77 1.74 7.00
C ILE A 28 -10.27 1.66 6.71
N SER A 29 -11.00 2.78 6.78
CA SER A 29 -12.43 2.83 6.45
C SER A 29 -12.70 2.41 5.00
N LEU A 30 -11.83 2.81 4.06
CA LEU A 30 -11.88 2.35 2.66
C LEU A 30 -11.61 0.84 2.54
N ALA A 31 -10.65 0.30 3.32
CA ALA A 31 -10.42 -1.15 3.36
C ALA A 31 -11.60 -1.92 3.93
N ILE A 32 -12.23 -1.44 5.00
CA ILE A 32 -13.41 -2.07 5.58
C ILE A 32 -14.53 -2.12 4.54
N ALA A 33 -14.86 -0.98 3.92
CA ALA A 33 -15.87 -0.93 2.87
C ALA A 33 -15.55 -1.87 1.68
N ALA A 34 -14.27 -1.96 1.30
CA ALA A 34 -13.84 -2.87 0.24
C ALA A 34 -14.00 -4.34 0.66
N ALA A 35 -13.61 -4.70 1.89
CA ALA A 35 -13.76 -6.05 2.43
C ALA A 35 -15.23 -6.46 2.54
N GLU A 36 -16.10 -5.56 3.02
CA GLU A 36 -17.56 -5.76 3.08
C GLU A 36 -18.17 -5.99 1.69
N SER A 37 -17.58 -5.41 0.63
CA SER A 37 -17.97 -5.67 -0.76
C SER A 37 -17.38 -6.98 -1.34
N GLY A 38 -16.78 -7.83 -0.52
CA GLY A 38 -16.18 -9.10 -0.94
C GLY A 38 -14.81 -8.97 -1.62
N ARG A 39 -14.17 -7.80 -1.55
CA ARG A 39 -12.84 -7.58 -2.15
C ARG A 39 -11.74 -7.93 -1.15
N ARG A 40 -10.66 -8.52 -1.65
CA ARG A 40 -9.49 -8.79 -0.82
C ARG A 40 -8.70 -7.52 -0.60
N VAL A 41 -8.37 -7.28 0.65
CA VAL A 41 -7.62 -6.12 1.11
C VAL A 41 -6.34 -6.56 1.82
N TYR A 42 -5.30 -5.75 1.76
CA TYR A 42 -4.09 -5.92 2.57
C TYR A 42 -3.70 -4.57 3.15
N TYR A 43 -3.30 -4.54 4.42
CA TYR A 43 -2.82 -3.35 5.11
C TYR A 43 -1.42 -3.62 5.68
N GLY A 44 -0.54 -2.63 5.61
CA GLY A 44 0.73 -2.61 6.32
C GLY A 44 1.38 -1.23 6.28
N THR A 45 2.25 -0.95 7.24
CA THR A 45 3.13 0.23 7.17
C THR A 45 4.16 0.02 6.06
N LEU A 46 4.69 1.10 5.48
CA LEU A 46 5.76 0.99 4.48
C LEU A 46 6.99 0.25 5.02
N GLY A 47 7.34 0.48 6.29
CA GLY A 47 8.42 -0.22 6.97
C GLY A 47 8.21 -1.73 7.01
N ASP A 48 7.06 -2.19 7.51
CA ASP A 48 6.76 -3.62 7.63
C ASP A 48 6.71 -4.31 6.26
N LEU A 49 6.16 -3.64 5.24
CA LEU A 49 6.10 -4.18 3.88
C LEU A 49 7.49 -4.36 3.30
N ILE A 50 8.38 -3.38 3.50
CA ILE A 50 9.77 -3.45 3.04
C ILE A 50 10.54 -4.54 3.76
N THR A 51 10.51 -4.55 5.10
CA THR A 51 11.17 -5.59 5.90
C THR A 51 10.72 -6.97 5.44
N SER A 52 9.42 -7.15 5.25
CA SER A 52 8.87 -8.43 4.80
C SER A 52 9.28 -8.82 3.37
N LEU A 53 9.46 -7.85 2.47
CA LEU A 53 9.98 -8.09 1.11
C LEU A 53 11.47 -8.45 1.14
N GLU A 54 12.26 -7.78 1.97
CA GLU A 54 13.70 -8.04 2.13
C GLU A 54 13.95 -9.43 2.75
N GLU A 55 13.23 -9.77 3.82
CA GLU A 55 13.27 -11.11 4.43
C GLU A 55 12.88 -12.20 3.43
N ALA A 56 11.81 -11.97 2.66
CA ALA A 56 11.39 -12.90 1.62
C ALA A 56 12.45 -13.03 0.51
N SER A 57 13.18 -11.96 0.19
CA SER A 57 14.30 -11.99 -0.75
C SER A 57 15.45 -12.84 -0.23
N GLN A 58 15.85 -12.63 1.03
CA GLN A 58 16.92 -13.42 1.68
C GLN A 58 16.55 -14.90 1.79
N ALA A 59 15.27 -15.20 2.02
CA ALA A 59 14.76 -16.57 2.12
C ALA A 59 14.45 -17.24 0.75
N GLY A 60 14.71 -16.58 -0.38
CA GLY A 60 14.40 -17.12 -1.72
C GLY A 60 12.90 -17.23 -2.03
N ARG A 61 12.04 -16.50 -1.30
CA ARG A 61 10.56 -16.50 -1.42
C ARG A 61 9.99 -15.19 -1.94
N LEU A 62 10.83 -14.31 -2.50
CA LEU A 62 10.42 -12.97 -2.95
C LEU A 62 9.24 -13.01 -3.91
N LEU A 63 9.26 -13.90 -4.90
CA LEU A 63 8.16 -14.00 -5.89
C LEU A 63 6.81 -14.30 -5.23
N HIS A 64 6.81 -15.18 -4.22
CA HIS A 64 5.61 -15.50 -3.47
C HIS A 64 5.12 -14.29 -2.68
N ARG A 65 6.00 -13.63 -1.92
CA ARG A 65 5.63 -12.45 -1.13
C ARG A 65 5.12 -11.31 -1.99
N MET A 66 5.79 -11.07 -3.12
CA MET A 66 5.39 -10.05 -4.10
C MET A 66 4.00 -10.35 -4.69
N LYS A 67 3.67 -11.63 -4.96
CA LYS A 67 2.32 -12.03 -5.38
C LYS A 67 1.28 -11.77 -4.28
N THR A 68 1.59 -12.09 -3.02
CA THR A 68 0.72 -11.83 -1.87
C THR A 68 0.37 -10.35 -1.72
N LEU A 69 1.32 -9.45 -2.00
CA LEU A 69 1.10 -8.00 -1.89
C LEU A 69 0.53 -7.36 -3.16
N SER A 70 0.68 -7.97 -4.34
CA SER A 70 0.16 -7.43 -5.61
C SER A 70 -1.25 -7.91 -5.97
N PHE A 71 -1.66 -9.09 -5.49
CA PHE A 71 -2.95 -9.69 -5.85
C PHE A 71 -4.20 -9.14 -5.12
N PRO A 72 -4.12 -8.55 -3.91
CA PRO A 72 -5.27 -7.91 -3.27
C PRO A 72 -5.83 -6.77 -4.12
N SER A 73 -7.16 -6.68 -4.20
CA SER A 73 -7.88 -5.64 -4.94
C SER A 73 -7.56 -4.24 -4.41
N LEU A 74 -7.25 -4.15 -3.12
CA LEU A 74 -6.79 -2.94 -2.45
C LEU A 74 -5.58 -3.28 -1.56
N LEU A 75 -4.50 -2.52 -1.72
CA LEU A 75 -3.37 -2.49 -0.80
C LEU A 75 -3.36 -1.14 -0.10
N ILE A 76 -3.23 -1.11 1.22
CA ILE A 76 -2.95 0.10 1.99
C ILE A 76 -1.49 0.06 2.41
N VAL A 77 -0.79 1.16 2.11
CA VAL A 77 0.58 1.42 2.56
C VAL A 77 0.53 2.65 3.47
N ASP A 78 0.67 2.42 4.76
CA ASP A 78 0.63 3.48 5.77
C ASP A 78 2.04 4.05 6.06
N GLU A 79 2.09 5.23 6.69
CA GLU A 79 3.29 5.83 7.31
C GLU A 79 4.48 6.05 6.35
N ILE A 80 4.20 6.41 5.10
CA ILE A 80 5.27 6.76 4.15
C ILE A 80 5.99 8.01 4.62
N GLY A 81 7.33 7.96 4.64
CA GLY A 81 8.18 9.10 4.98
C GLY A 81 8.59 9.19 6.46
N TYR A 82 8.20 8.22 7.30
CA TYR A 82 8.54 8.20 8.72
C TYR A 82 9.92 7.59 9.03
N LEU A 83 10.29 6.50 8.35
CA LEU A 83 11.56 5.80 8.57
C LEU A 83 12.46 5.84 7.33
N PRO A 84 13.80 5.91 7.50
CA PRO A 84 14.73 5.75 6.41
C PRO A 84 14.61 4.33 5.83
N ILE A 85 14.52 4.26 4.50
CA ILE A 85 14.36 3.00 3.77
C ILE A 85 15.70 2.61 3.16
N SER A 86 16.05 1.33 3.26
CA SER A 86 17.22 0.78 2.58
C SER A 86 17.07 0.93 1.06
N ARG A 87 18.19 1.06 0.32
CA ARG A 87 18.15 1.11 -1.15
C ARG A 87 17.44 -0.10 -1.75
N THR A 88 17.69 -1.29 -1.19
CA THR A 88 17.04 -2.54 -1.60
C THR A 88 15.54 -2.47 -1.35
N GLY A 89 15.13 -2.03 -0.16
CA GLY A 89 13.73 -1.83 0.21
C GLY A 89 13.00 -0.89 -0.74
N ALA A 90 13.61 0.24 -1.10
CA ALA A 90 13.06 1.18 -2.07
C ALA A 90 12.86 0.53 -3.45
N MET A 91 13.84 -0.24 -3.93
CA MET A 91 13.73 -0.97 -5.20
C MET A 91 12.61 -2.03 -5.16
N LEU A 92 12.49 -2.78 -4.06
CA LEU A 92 11.45 -3.80 -3.89
C LEU A 92 10.06 -3.17 -3.82
N PHE A 93 9.92 -2.06 -3.11
CA PHE A 93 8.67 -1.31 -3.06
C PHE A 93 8.29 -0.74 -4.43
N PHE A 94 9.25 -0.19 -5.18
CA PHE A 94 9.03 0.25 -6.55
C PHE A 94 8.55 -0.88 -7.47
N GLN A 95 9.15 -2.08 -7.35
CA GLN A 95 8.68 -3.26 -8.08
C GLN A 95 7.26 -3.66 -7.70
N LEU A 96 6.91 -3.59 -6.41
CA LEU A 96 5.54 -3.85 -5.95
C LEU A 96 4.56 -2.86 -6.58
N MET A 97 4.84 -1.56 -6.52
CA MET A 97 3.99 -0.51 -7.09
C MET A 97 3.84 -0.67 -8.60
N SER A 98 4.93 -0.98 -9.31
CA SER A 98 4.92 -1.22 -10.75
C SER A 98 4.03 -2.41 -11.14
N ARG A 99 4.03 -3.48 -10.35
CA ARG A 99 3.15 -4.65 -10.58
C ARG A 99 1.68 -4.36 -10.31
N ARG A 100 1.39 -3.36 -9.48
CA ARG A 100 0.01 -2.98 -9.12
C ARG A 100 -0.56 -1.91 -10.05
N TYR A 101 0.30 -1.09 -10.66
CA TYR A 101 -0.10 -0.05 -11.61
C TYR A 101 -1.03 -0.61 -12.69
N GLU A 102 -2.18 0.06 -12.90
CA GLU A 102 -3.26 -0.34 -13.83
C GLU A 102 -3.90 -1.73 -13.58
N HIS A 103 -3.49 -2.47 -12.55
CA HIS A 103 -4.00 -3.80 -12.22
C HIS A 103 -4.80 -3.83 -10.92
N ALA A 104 -4.37 -3.10 -9.89
CA ALA A 104 -5.02 -3.05 -8.58
C ALA A 104 -4.74 -1.73 -7.86
N SER A 105 -5.74 -1.22 -7.15
CA SER A 105 -5.63 0.07 -6.46
C SER A 105 -4.77 0.00 -5.21
N THR A 106 -4.09 1.09 -4.92
CA THR A 106 -3.29 1.27 -3.70
C THR A 106 -3.68 2.56 -3.02
N VAL A 107 -3.93 2.52 -1.71
CA VAL A 107 -4.07 3.71 -0.87
C VAL A 107 -2.74 3.93 -0.15
N LEU A 108 -2.19 5.12 -0.30
CA LEU A 108 -0.93 5.54 0.32
C LEU A 108 -1.23 6.64 1.34
N THR A 109 -0.61 6.60 2.51
CA THR A 109 -0.67 7.71 3.46
C THR A 109 0.72 8.22 3.78
N SER A 110 0.91 9.54 3.77
CA SER A 110 2.17 10.17 4.17
C SER A 110 1.94 11.42 5.01
N ASN A 111 2.88 11.68 5.91
CA ASN A 111 2.97 12.93 6.66
C ASN A 111 3.77 14.03 5.93
N LYS A 112 4.42 13.71 4.80
CA LYS A 112 5.20 14.64 3.98
C LYS A 112 4.42 15.08 2.75
N GLY A 113 4.63 16.32 2.31
CA GLY A 113 4.09 16.79 1.03
C GLY A 113 4.77 16.10 -0.15
N PHE A 114 4.17 16.15 -1.35
CA PHE A 114 4.80 15.61 -2.58
C PHE A 114 6.10 16.32 -3.00
N GLU A 115 6.42 17.46 -2.38
CA GLU A 115 7.54 18.35 -2.73
C GLU A 115 8.74 18.27 -1.76
N GLU A 116 8.75 17.32 -0.82
CA GLU A 116 9.87 17.02 0.09
C GLU A 116 10.48 15.62 -0.17
#